data_AF-X1S6A0-F1
#
_entry.id   AF-X1S6A0-F1
#
_cell.length_a   1.000
_cell.length_b   1.000
_cell.length_c   1.000
_cell.angle_alpha   90.00
_cell.angle_beta   90.00
_cell.angle_gamma   90.00
#
_symmetry.space_group_name_H-M   'P 1'
#
loop_
_entity.id
_entity.type
_entity.pdbx_description
1 polymer ?
#
loop_
_entity_poly.entity_id
_entity_poly.type
_entity_poly.pdbx_seq_one_letter_code
_entity_poly.pdbx_strand_id
1 'polypeptide(L)'
;GTNDNKVAQIQKNPKIEFCLMVKKGDGQGYVRGTGLAKIIKDKKQKEKIAKHCDFFSEFWKSPDDGIKDTPKDWPYERLVICWGKHSCHMGVVKALKALAEIPFNQRNKQVRNTIEEGVEYLLKHHIYKRSHDLNRVSKPGWLRLGFPLMYQTDILEILGILTRLGYHDERMQEAIDLLISKQDNQGKWKLESTFNGRFQTNIEQKGKPSKWITLNALKVLKNFYS
;
A
#
# COMPACT_ATOMS: atom_id res chain seq x y z
N GLY A 1 -10.58 -1.80 15.05
CA GLY A 1 -10.49 -1.79 16.53
C GLY A 1 -10.16 -0.39 16.98
N THR A 2 -10.84 0.11 18.02
CA THR A 2 -10.88 1.52 18.47
C THR A 2 -9.67 2.01 19.27
N ASN A 3 -8.53 1.30 19.23
CA ASN A 3 -7.27 1.68 19.89
C ASN A 3 -6.22 2.13 18.88
N ASP A 4 -6.62 2.94 17.90
CA ASP A 4 -5.68 3.54 16.96
C ASP A 4 -5.01 4.76 17.61
N ASN A 5 -3.67 4.78 17.65
CA ASN A 5 -2.88 5.87 18.22
C ASN A 5 -3.29 7.24 17.67
N LYS A 6 -3.80 7.31 16.44
CA LYS A 6 -4.29 8.55 15.84
C LYS A 6 -5.59 9.05 16.49
N VAL A 7 -6.49 8.14 16.86
CA VAL A 7 -7.74 8.47 17.56
C VAL A 7 -7.43 9.01 18.95
N ALA A 8 -6.53 8.36 19.69
CA ALA A 8 -6.07 8.85 21.00
C ALA A 8 -5.34 10.21 20.88
N GLN A 9 -4.53 10.40 19.84
CA GLN A 9 -3.86 11.67 19.56
C GLN A 9 -4.87 12.81 19.32
N ILE A 10 -5.90 12.58 18.51
CA ILE A 10 -6.95 13.57 18.23
C ILE A 10 -7.83 13.83 19.47
N GLN A 11 -8.09 12.81 20.30
CA GLN A 11 -8.79 13.00 21.58
C GLN A 11 -7.99 13.89 22.54
N LYS A 12 -6.67 13.68 22.61
CA LYS A 12 -5.78 14.45 23.47
C LYS A 12 -5.55 15.87 22.94
N ASN A 13 -5.47 16.01 21.62
CA ASN A 13 -5.32 17.30 20.96
C ASN A 13 -6.07 17.30 19.61
N PRO A 14 -7.25 17.93 19.54
CA PRO A 14 -8.03 17.98 18.31
C PRO A 14 -7.47 18.97 17.29
N LYS A 15 -6.46 19.79 17.65
CA LYS A 15 -5.90 20.77 16.71
C LYS A 15 -5.19 20.06 15.58
N ILE A 16 -5.65 20.33 14.36
CA ILE A 16 -5.04 19.87 13.13
C ILE A 16 -4.61 21.04 12.28
N GLU A 17 -3.69 20.76 11.39
CA GLU A 17 -3.23 21.67 10.37
C GLU A 17 -3.20 20.95 9.03
N PHE A 18 -3.61 21.65 7.99
CA PHE A 18 -3.45 21.20 6.62
C PHE A 18 -2.79 22.30 5.78
N CYS A 19 -2.13 21.87 4.72
CA CYS A 19 -1.47 22.75 3.78
C CYS A 19 -2.05 22.47 2.39
N LEU A 20 -2.74 23.45 1.81
CA LEU A 20 -3.31 23.37 0.47
C LEU A 20 -2.47 24.23 -0.47
N MET A 21 -1.81 23.61 -1.43
CA MET A 21 -1.03 24.33 -2.43
C MET A 21 -1.98 25.12 -3.35
N VAL A 22 -1.66 26.40 -3.62
CA VAL A 22 -2.43 27.27 -4.52
C VAL A 22 -1.50 28.02 -5.49
N LYS A 23 -1.99 28.29 -6.70
CA LYS A 23 -1.27 29.02 -7.75
C LYS A 23 -2.15 30.12 -8.34
N LYS A 24 -1.57 31.30 -8.60
CA LYS A 24 -2.21 32.39 -9.35
C LYS A 24 -1.15 33.05 -10.24
N GLY A 25 -1.31 32.96 -11.57
CA GLY A 25 -0.28 33.37 -12.53
C GLY A 25 1.01 32.57 -12.31
N ASP A 26 2.15 33.25 -12.29
CA ASP A 26 3.47 32.63 -12.05
C ASP A 26 3.80 32.46 -10.55
N GLY A 27 2.96 32.97 -9.65
CA GLY A 27 3.14 32.85 -8.21
C GLY A 27 2.65 31.51 -7.67
N GLN A 28 3.50 30.82 -6.89
CA GLN A 28 3.16 29.61 -6.13
C GLN A 28 3.13 29.89 -4.63
N GLY A 29 2.14 29.36 -3.92
CA GLY A 29 2.02 29.48 -2.47
C GLY A 29 1.22 28.32 -1.88
N TYR A 30 0.93 28.42 -0.58
CA TYR A 30 0.05 27.49 0.10
C TYR A 30 -0.89 28.24 1.04
N VAL A 31 -2.15 27.79 1.09
CA VAL A 31 -3.09 28.13 2.14
C VAL A 31 -2.86 27.13 3.27
N ARG A 32 -2.41 27.65 4.41
CA ARG A 32 -2.30 26.85 5.64
C ARG A 32 -3.59 27.05 6.42
N GLY A 33 -4.32 25.96 6.61
CA GLY A 33 -5.54 25.95 7.42
C GLY A 33 -5.28 25.24 8.74
N THR A 34 -5.80 25.79 9.83
CA THR A 34 -5.85 25.10 11.12
C THR A 34 -7.29 24.85 11.49
N GLY A 35 -7.55 23.81 12.27
CA GLY A 35 -8.90 23.45 12.65
C GLY A 35 -8.96 22.43 13.77
N LEU A 36 -10.18 22.02 14.11
CA LEU A 36 -10.44 20.99 15.12
C LEU A 36 -10.95 19.73 14.43
N ALA A 37 -10.20 18.64 14.57
CA ALA A 37 -10.65 17.33 14.12
C ALA A 37 -11.72 16.78 15.06
N LYS A 38 -12.84 16.32 14.48
CA LYS A 38 -13.90 15.64 15.19
C LYS A 38 -13.89 14.15 14.86
N ILE A 39 -13.81 13.32 15.89
CA ILE A 39 -13.85 11.86 15.72
C ILE A 39 -15.28 11.44 15.45
N ILE A 40 -15.54 10.98 14.24
CA ILE A 40 -16.84 10.46 13.85
C ILE A 40 -17.00 9.07 14.46
N LYS A 41 -18.03 8.89 15.30
CA LYS A 41 -18.37 7.60 15.92
C LYS A 41 -19.62 6.96 15.31
N ASP A 42 -20.48 7.77 14.69
CA ASP A 42 -21.74 7.33 14.10
C ASP A 42 -21.51 6.33 12.96
N LYS A 43 -22.19 5.19 13.04
CA LYS A 43 -22.04 4.09 12.09
C LYS A 43 -22.57 4.47 10.70
N LYS A 44 -23.69 5.21 10.63
CA LYS A 44 -24.27 5.65 9.35
C LYS A 44 -23.39 6.68 8.66
N GLN A 45 -22.78 7.62 9.38
CA GLN A 45 -21.80 8.57 8.84
C GLN A 45 -20.50 7.90 8.43
N LYS A 46 -20.00 6.92 9.20
CA LYS A 46 -18.84 6.11 8.78
C LYS A 46 -19.13 5.32 7.51
N GLU A 47 -20.30 4.69 7.43
CA GLU A 47 -20.76 4.02 6.21
C GLU A 47 -20.94 5.01 5.07
N LYS A 48 -21.44 6.22 5.31
CA LYS A 48 -21.56 7.28 4.29
C LYS A 48 -20.17 7.73 3.81
N ILE A 49 -19.22 7.97 4.71
CA ILE A 49 -17.85 8.35 4.36
C ILE A 49 -17.11 7.20 3.66
N ALA A 50 -17.32 5.95 4.08
CA ALA A 50 -16.78 4.77 3.39
C ALA A 50 -17.44 4.56 2.02
N LYS A 51 -18.74 4.85 1.88
CA LYS A 51 -19.43 4.94 0.58
C LYS A 51 -18.93 6.09 -0.28
N HIS A 52 -18.31 7.11 0.34
CA HIS A 52 -17.59 8.22 -0.30
C HIS A 52 -16.07 8.06 -0.21
N CYS A 53 -15.56 6.83 -0.08
CA CYS A 53 -14.18 6.51 -0.48
C CYS A 53 -13.99 6.63 -2.00
N ASP A 54 -14.91 7.33 -2.68
CA ASP A 54 -14.77 7.90 -4.00
C ASP A 54 -13.43 8.59 -4.19
N PHE A 55 -12.78 9.12 -3.14
CA PHE A 55 -11.42 9.67 -3.28
C PHE A 55 -10.46 8.75 -4.06
N PHE A 56 -10.48 7.43 -3.82
CA PHE A 56 -9.66 6.54 -4.63
C PHE A 56 -10.25 6.36 -6.04
N SER A 57 -11.53 6.06 -6.23
CA SER A 57 -12.08 5.85 -7.58
C SER A 57 -12.25 7.12 -8.44
N GLU A 58 -12.30 8.30 -7.83
CA GLU A 58 -12.49 9.62 -8.45
C GLU A 58 -11.15 10.21 -8.87
N PHE A 59 -10.11 10.08 -8.03
CA PHE A 59 -8.78 10.64 -8.30
C PHE A 59 -7.77 9.61 -8.79
N TRP A 60 -7.92 8.33 -8.43
CA TRP A 60 -7.15 7.22 -8.98
C TRP A 60 -7.99 6.49 -10.03
N LYS A 61 -7.86 6.96 -11.28
CA LYS A 61 -8.66 6.47 -12.42
C LYS A 61 -8.39 5.01 -12.75
N SER A 62 -7.11 4.61 -12.73
CA SER A 62 -6.66 3.23 -12.97
C SER A 62 -5.17 3.11 -12.60
N PRO A 63 -4.65 1.92 -12.26
CA PRO A 63 -3.22 1.66 -12.26
C PRO A 63 -2.64 1.71 -13.68
N ASP A 64 -2.20 2.90 -14.09
CA ASP A 64 -1.55 3.08 -15.38
C ASP A 64 -0.16 2.46 -15.45
N ASP A 65 0.11 1.74 -16.54
CA ASP A 65 1.42 1.16 -16.84
C ASP A 65 2.01 1.70 -18.16
N GLY A 66 1.82 3.00 -18.40
CA GLY A 66 2.39 3.70 -19.55
C GLY A 66 1.41 4.63 -20.24
N ILE A 67 1.12 5.79 -19.64
CA ILE A 67 0.41 6.88 -20.30
C ILE A 67 1.39 7.64 -21.21
N LYS A 68 0.97 7.92 -22.46
CA LYS A 68 1.75 8.69 -23.44
C LYS A 68 1.92 10.16 -23.00
N ASP A 69 0.86 10.78 -22.50
CA ASP A 69 0.81 12.18 -22.10
C ASP A 69 0.69 12.33 -20.58
N THR A 70 1.81 12.54 -19.91
CA THR A 70 1.86 12.84 -18.47
C THR A 70 1.50 14.30 -18.21
N PRO A 71 0.82 14.65 -17.11
CA PRO A 71 0.62 16.04 -16.71
C PRO A 71 1.96 16.78 -16.66
N LYS A 72 2.11 17.80 -17.52
CA LYS A 72 3.33 18.63 -17.61
C LYS A 72 3.17 19.96 -16.90
N ASP A 73 2.00 20.17 -16.32
CA ASP A 73 1.61 21.36 -15.60
C ASP A 73 1.84 21.21 -14.09
N TRP A 74 1.80 22.34 -13.40
CA TRP A 74 1.96 22.43 -11.97
C TRP A 74 0.75 21.83 -11.25
N PRO A 75 0.92 21.09 -10.12
CA PRO A 75 2.17 20.80 -9.41
C PRO A 75 2.87 19.51 -9.86
N TYR A 76 2.38 18.86 -10.93
CA TYR A 76 2.73 17.50 -11.31
C TYR A 76 4.12 17.39 -11.97
N GLU A 77 4.53 18.43 -12.69
CA GLU A 77 5.80 18.53 -13.41
C GLU A 77 7.05 18.21 -12.56
N ARG A 78 7.04 18.53 -11.26
CA ARG A 78 8.18 18.28 -10.34
C ARG A 78 8.14 16.91 -9.67
N LEU A 79 7.00 16.24 -9.75
CA LEU A 79 6.70 15.01 -9.04
C LEU A 79 6.53 13.85 -10.03
N VAL A 80 7.39 13.80 -11.05
CA VAL A 80 7.38 12.76 -12.11
C VAL A 80 7.43 11.34 -11.55
N ILE A 81 8.01 11.12 -10.37
CA ILE A 81 8.00 9.81 -9.71
C ILE A 81 6.60 9.37 -9.24
N CYS A 82 5.71 10.33 -9.01
CA CYS A 82 4.32 10.13 -8.57
C CYS A 82 3.30 10.35 -9.71
N TRP A 83 3.62 11.21 -10.67
CA TRP A 83 2.73 11.64 -11.77
C TRP A 83 3.34 11.43 -13.16
N GLY A 84 4.29 10.49 -13.26
CA GLY A 84 4.96 10.13 -14.50
C GLY A 84 4.13 9.17 -15.35
N LYS A 85 4.80 8.55 -16.34
CA LYS A 85 4.15 7.66 -17.32
C LYS A 85 3.49 6.44 -16.70
N HIS A 86 3.93 6.03 -15.52
CA HIS A 86 3.43 4.85 -14.83
C HIS A 86 2.96 5.26 -13.44
N SER A 87 1.87 4.64 -12.99
CA SER A 87 1.47 4.69 -11.59
C SER A 87 2.63 4.23 -10.70
N CYS A 88 2.78 4.90 -9.56
CA CYS A 88 3.73 4.45 -8.55
C CYS A 88 3.33 3.06 -8.07
N HIS A 89 4.14 2.04 -8.36
CA HIS A 89 3.85 0.66 -8.00
C HIS A 89 3.57 0.50 -6.48
N MET A 90 4.34 1.20 -5.63
CA MET A 90 4.08 1.26 -4.18
C MET A 90 2.72 1.90 -3.85
N GLY A 91 2.31 2.92 -4.59
CA GLY A 91 0.99 3.54 -4.47
C GLY A 91 -0.14 2.57 -4.79
N VAL A 92 -0.01 1.82 -5.90
CA VAL A 92 -0.96 0.74 -6.26
C VAL A 92 -1.08 -0.29 -5.13
N VAL A 93 0.05 -0.74 -4.57
CA VAL A 93 0.03 -1.69 -3.44
C VAL A 93 -0.69 -1.13 -2.22
N LYS A 94 -0.45 0.13 -1.84
CA LYS A 94 -1.12 0.72 -0.67
C LYS A 94 -2.61 0.96 -0.91
N ALA A 95 -3.00 1.35 -2.13
CA ALA A 95 -4.41 1.48 -2.49
C ALA A 95 -5.12 0.12 -2.43
N LEU A 96 -4.53 -0.92 -3.05
CA LEU A 96 -5.05 -2.28 -2.97
C LEU A 96 -5.12 -2.80 -1.54
N LYS A 97 -4.10 -2.53 -0.72
CA LYS A 97 -4.12 -2.91 0.70
C LYS A 97 -5.34 -2.34 1.41
N ALA A 98 -5.66 -1.05 1.18
CA ALA A 98 -6.82 -0.41 1.78
C ALA A 98 -8.14 -1.00 1.27
N LEU A 99 -8.29 -1.16 -0.06
CA LEU A 99 -9.50 -1.70 -0.67
C LEU A 99 -9.74 -3.18 -0.28
N ALA A 100 -8.67 -3.96 -0.09
CA ALA A 100 -8.75 -5.34 0.35
C ALA A 100 -9.31 -5.50 1.77
N GLU A 101 -9.21 -4.48 2.63
CA GLU A 101 -9.81 -4.50 3.97
C GLU A 101 -11.34 -4.30 3.95
N ILE A 102 -11.92 -3.82 2.83
CA ILE A 102 -13.37 -3.73 2.70
C ILE A 102 -13.94 -5.15 2.62
N PRO A 103 -14.88 -5.55 3.51
CA PRO A 103 -15.49 -6.87 3.47
C PRO A 103 -16.11 -7.17 2.12
N PHE A 104 -15.97 -8.40 1.61
CA PHE A 104 -16.42 -8.78 0.27
C PHE A 104 -17.88 -8.36 -0.02
N ASN A 105 -18.78 -8.60 0.92
CA ASN A 105 -20.21 -8.25 0.83
C ASN A 105 -20.51 -6.74 0.90
N GLN A 106 -19.51 -5.90 1.16
CA GLN A 106 -19.62 -4.44 1.21
C GLN A 106 -18.90 -3.75 0.04
N ARG A 107 -18.24 -4.51 -0.85
CA ARG A 107 -17.58 -3.95 -2.04
C ARG A 107 -18.62 -3.65 -3.11
N ASN A 108 -18.77 -2.38 -3.48
CA ASN A 108 -19.59 -1.99 -4.62
C ASN A 108 -18.89 -2.38 -5.95
N LYS A 109 -19.53 -2.11 -7.09
CA LYS A 109 -18.98 -2.46 -8.41
C LYS A 109 -17.64 -1.74 -8.68
N GLN A 110 -17.55 -0.47 -8.33
CA GLN A 110 -16.34 0.34 -8.54
C GLN A 110 -15.14 -0.24 -7.77
N VAL A 111 -15.31 -0.52 -6.47
CA VAL A 111 -14.26 -1.11 -5.64
C VAL A 111 -13.81 -2.46 -6.18
N ARG A 112 -14.73 -3.31 -6.65
CA ARG A 112 -14.37 -4.61 -7.27
C ARG A 112 -13.53 -4.42 -8.52
N ASN A 113 -13.97 -3.56 -9.44
CA ASN A 113 -13.23 -3.25 -10.66
C ASN A 113 -11.83 -2.70 -10.34
N THR A 114 -11.71 -1.74 -9.41
CA THR A 114 -10.41 -1.17 -9.02
C THR A 114 -9.49 -2.21 -8.39
N ILE A 115 -10.02 -3.16 -7.61
CA ILE A 115 -9.26 -4.29 -7.09
C ILE A 115 -8.75 -5.16 -8.24
N GLU A 116 -9.62 -5.54 -9.17
CA GLU A 116 -9.26 -6.37 -10.33
C GLU A 116 -8.17 -5.72 -11.19
N GLU A 117 -8.31 -4.43 -11.50
CA GLU A 117 -7.31 -3.67 -12.26
C GLU A 117 -5.97 -3.57 -11.53
N GLY A 118 -5.99 -3.29 -10.22
CA GLY A 118 -4.78 -3.22 -9.41
C GLY A 118 -4.08 -4.57 -9.30
N VAL A 119 -4.84 -5.66 -9.17
CA VAL A 119 -4.31 -7.02 -9.15
C VAL A 119 -3.64 -7.33 -10.48
N GLU A 120 -4.32 -7.08 -11.60
CA GLU A 120 -3.74 -7.31 -12.93
C GLU A 120 -2.48 -6.47 -13.16
N TYR A 121 -2.45 -5.23 -12.68
CA TYR A 121 -1.22 -4.42 -12.69
C TYR A 121 -0.07 -5.12 -11.95
N LEU A 122 -0.29 -5.62 -10.73
CA LEU A 122 0.75 -6.31 -9.96
C LEU A 122 1.19 -7.62 -10.63
N LEU A 123 0.26 -8.34 -11.25
CA LEU A 123 0.55 -9.59 -11.94
C LEU A 123 1.36 -9.37 -13.22
N LYS A 124 1.07 -8.33 -14.02
CA LYS A 124 1.92 -7.90 -15.15
C LYS A 124 3.36 -7.59 -14.75
N HIS A 125 3.55 -7.15 -13.51
CA HIS A 125 4.85 -6.87 -12.94
C HIS A 125 5.48 -8.08 -12.23
N HIS A 126 4.88 -9.27 -12.32
CA HIS A 126 5.33 -10.47 -11.61
C HIS A 126 5.64 -10.14 -10.13
N ILE A 127 4.72 -9.40 -9.51
CA ILE A 127 4.75 -8.92 -8.12
C ILE A 127 5.76 -7.81 -7.83
N TYR A 128 7.02 -7.95 -8.26
CA TYR A 128 8.11 -7.04 -7.86
C TYR A 128 9.03 -6.59 -8.99
N LYS A 129 8.76 -7.01 -10.23
CA LYS A 129 9.56 -6.72 -11.42
C LYS A 129 8.99 -5.53 -12.17
N ARG A 130 9.57 -5.19 -13.32
CA ARG A 130 9.08 -4.18 -14.26
C ARG A 130 8.34 -4.89 -15.38
N SER A 131 7.12 -4.51 -15.67
CA SER A 131 6.30 -5.13 -16.73
C SER A 131 6.96 -5.11 -18.11
N HIS A 132 7.72 -4.05 -18.44
CA HIS A 132 8.44 -3.91 -19.70
C HIS A 132 9.80 -4.63 -19.75
N ASP A 133 10.31 -5.12 -18.61
CA ASP A 133 11.55 -5.89 -18.52
C ASP A 133 11.51 -6.76 -17.26
N LEU A 134 11.00 -7.98 -17.40
CA LEU A 134 10.85 -8.94 -16.31
C LEU A 134 12.18 -9.46 -15.76
N ASN A 135 13.32 -9.11 -16.38
CA ASN A 135 14.64 -9.40 -15.79
C ASN A 135 15.07 -8.34 -14.77
N ARG A 136 14.31 -7.23 -14.65
CA ARG A 136 14.62 -6.13 -13.74
C ARG A 136 13.62 -6.05 -12.59
N VAL A 137 14.17 -6.07 -11.39
CA VAL A 137 13.42 -5.76 -10.15
C VAL A 137 13.04 -4.28 -10.16
N SER A 138 11.80 -3.96 -9.78
CA SER A 138 11.31 -2.59 -9.65
C SER A 138 12.09 -1.82 -8.58
N LYS A 139 12.27 -2.42 -7.40
CA LYS A 139 13.09 -1.87 -6.32
C LYS A 139 13.81 -2.99 -5.55
N PRO A 140 15.15 -3.02 -5.51
CA PRO A 140 15.90 -4.10 -4.83
C PRO A 140 15.50 -4.31 -3.37
N GLY A 141 15.08 -3.24 -2.68
CA GLY A 141 14.64 -3.30 -1.30
C GLY A 141 13.42 -4.17 -1.05
N TRP A 142 12.60 -4.46 -2.07
CA TRP A 142 11.37 -5.26 -1.94
C TRP A 142 11.63 -6.76 -1.76
N LEU A 143 12.84 -7.22 -2.07
CA LEU A 143 13.26 -8.60 -1.83
C LEU A 143 13.73 -8.84 -0.39
N ARG A 144 13.70 -7.82 0.47
CA ARG A 144 14.08 -7.91 1.88
C ARG A 144 12.84 -7.83 2.75
N LEU A 145 12.45 -8.96 3.34
CA LEU A 145 11.24 -9.07 4.15
C LEU A 145 11.33 -8.16 5.38
N GLY A 146 10.33 -7.30 5.56
CA GLY A 146 10.37 -6.27 6.58
C GLY A 146 9.10 -6.10 7.40
N PHE A 147 9.29 -5.69 8.65
CA PHE A 147 8.20 -5.40 9.56
C PHE A 147 8.60 -4.39 10.67
N PRO A 148 7.70 -3.46 11.06
CA PRO A 148 6.50 -3.07 10.31
C PRO A 148 6.87 -2.21 9.09
N LEU A 149 6.05 -2.30 8.04
CA LEU A 149 6.21 -1.49 6.84
C LEU A 149 5.54 -0.12 7.02
N MET A 150 6.23 0.95 6.64
CA MET A 150 5.67 2.31 6.55
C MET A 150 5.19 2.58 5.11
N TYR A 151 5.77 3.58 4.44
CA TYR A 151 5.49 3.90 3.05
C TYR A 151 5.97 2.79 2.11
N GLN A 152 7.10 2.11 2.41
CA GLN A 152 7.62 1.03 1.58
C GLN A 152 6.74 -0.23 1.61
N THR A 153 6.93 -1.09 0.61
CA THR A 153 6.36 -2.43 0.49
C THR A 153 7.49 -3.45 0.31
N ASP A 154 7.17 -4.73 0.39
CA ASP A 154 8.00 -5.87 0.00
C ASP A 154 7.14 -6.96 -0.66
N ILE A 155 7.77 -8.04 -1.13
CA ILE A 155 7.06 -9.17 -1.75
C ILE A 155 6.02 -9.81 -0.82
N LEU A 156 6.26 -9.81 0.49
CA LEU A 156 5.40 -10.49 1.45
C LEU A 156 4.10 -9.72 1.69
N GLU A 157 4.16 -8.39 1.75
CA GLU A 157 2.96 -7.55 1.80
C GLU A 157 2.11 -7.73 0.54
N ILE A 158 2.73 -7.75 -0.64
CA ILE A 158 2.02 -7.87 -1.91
C ILE A 158 1.35 -9.24 -2.03
N LEU A 159 2.10 -10.33 -1.81
CA LEU A 159 1.55 -11.69 -1.80
C LEU A 159 0.44 -11.84 -0.74
N GLY A 160 0.60 -11.23 0.43
CA GLY A 160 -0.41 -11.24 1.50
C GLY A 160 -1.71 -10.54 1.12
N ILE A 161 -1.64 -9.50 0.28
CA ILE A 161 -2.82 -8.83 -0.25
C ILE A 161 -3.50 -9.72 -1.30
N LEU A 162 -2.75 -10.20 -2.29
CA LEU A 162 -3.28 -10.99 -3.41
C LEU A 162 -3.93 -12.30 -2.96
N THR A 163 -3.22 -13.08 -2.14
CA THR A 163 -3.74 -14.37 -1.65
C THR A 163 -4.97 -14.21 -0.77
N ARG A 164 -5.06 -13.13 0.02
CA ARG A 164 -6.25 -12.83 0.84
C ARG A 164 -7.44 -12.35 0.01
N LEU A 165 -7.18 -11.75 -1.15
CA LEU A 165 -8.19 -11.44 -2.14
C LEU A 165 -8.63 -12.69 -2.94
N GLY A 166 -7.97 -13.84 -2.75
CA GLY A 166 -8.31 -15.11 -3.41
C GLY A 166 -7.65 -15.30 -4.77
N TYR A 167 -6.55 -14.58 -5.06
CA TYR A 167 -5.83 -14.73 -6.33
C TYR A 167 -4.73 -15.78 -6.24
N HIS A 168 -4.74 -16.64 -7.25
CA HIS A 168 -3.77 -17.71 -7.52
C HIS A 168 -3.45 -17.68 -9.00
N ASP A 169 -2.30 -17.12 -9.36
CA ASP A 169 -1.91 -16.89 -10.74
C ASP A 169 -0.45 -17.33 -10.93
N GLU A 170 -0.14 -17.95 -12.07
CA GLU A 170 1.21 -18.42 -12.39
C GLU A 170 2.27 -17.32 -12.31
N ARG A 171 1.90 -16.06 -12.58
CA ARG A 171 2.77 -14.88 -12.49
C ARG A 171 3.19 -14.56 -11.04
N MET A 172 2.56 -15.18 -10.05
CA MET A 172 2.94 -15.09 -8.63
C MET A 172 4.04 -16.08 -8.25
N GLN A 173 4.24 -17.15 -9.04
CA GLN A 173 5.04 -18.32 -8.64
C GLN A 173 6.47 -17.95 -8.26
N GLU A 174 7.13 -17.11 -9.06
CA GLU A 174 8.50 -16.68 -8.77
C GLU A 174 8.63 -15.95 -7.42
N ALA A 175 7.64 -15.13 -7.05
CA ALA A 175 7.63 -14.44 -5.77
C ALA A 175 7.34 -15.41 -4.60
N ILE A 176 6.51 -16.43 -4.83
CA ILE A 176 6.26 -17.51 -3.87
C ILE A 176 7.53 -18.34 -3.66
N ASP A 177 8.23 -18.73 -4.72
CA ASP A 177 9.49 -19.48 -4.64
C ASP A 177 10.57 -18.68 -3.91
N LEU A 178 10.65 -17.37 -4.19
CA LEU A 178 11.53 -16.47 -3.45
C LEU A 178 11.15 -16.38 -1.97
N LEU A 179 9.87 -16.36 -1.63
CA LEU A 179 9.43 -16.40 -0.23
C LEU A 179 9.83 -17.73 0.42
N ILE A 180 9.60 -18.87 -0.23
CA ILE A 180 9.92 -20.21 0.29
C ILE A 180 11.43 -20.38 0.49
N SER A 181 12.25 -19.96 -0.48
CA SER A 181 13.72 -20.05 -0.38
C SER A 181 14.33 -19.27 0.79
N LYS A 182 13.59 -18.31 1.36
CA LYS A 182 13.99 -17.55 2.56
C LYS A 182 13.62 -18.22 3.88
N GLN A 183 12.88 -19.34 3.85
CA GLN A 183 12.53 -20.11 5.03
C GLN A 183 13.78 -20.82 5.58
N ASP A 184 13.98 -20.75 6.89
CA ASP A 184 15.03 -21.52 7.56
C ASP A 184 14.60 -22.96 7.87
N ASN A 185 15.54 -23.77 8.36
CA ASN A 185 15.31 -25.18 8.72
C ASN A 185 14.30 -25.39 9.86
N GLN A 186 13.90 -24.34 10.58
CA GLN A 186 12.88 -24.37 11.62
C GLN A 186 11.53 -23.84 11.12
N GLY A 187 11.41 -23.56 9.82
CA GLY A 187 10.20 -23.03 9.23
C GLY A 187 9.97 -21.54 9.52
N LYS A 188 11.02 -20.78 9.84
CA LYS A 188 10.94 -19.35 10.20
C LYS A 188 11.59 -18.47 9.15
N TRP A 189 11.23 -17.19 9.18
CA TRP A 189 11.80 -16.15 8.30
C TRP A 189 12.45 -15.05 9.12
N LYS A 190 13.53 -14.47 8.58
CA LYS A 190 14.29 -13.40 9.23
C LYS A 190 13.65 -12.03 9.01
N LEU A 191 13.85 -11.12 9.97
CA LEU A 191 13.60 -9.68 9.78
C LEU A 191 14.75 -9.04 8.99
N GLU A 192 14.65 -8.97 7.67
CA GLU A 192 15.73 -8.46 6.81
C GLU A 192 15.74 -6.92 6.72
N SER A 193 14.56 -6.31 6.82
CA SER A 193 14.37 -4.85 6.78
C SER A 193 13.47 -4.37 7.92
N THR A 194 13.78 -3.22 8.50
CA THR A 194 12.96 -2.63 9.57
C THR A 194 13.21 -1.13 9.67
N PHE A 195 12.22 -0.41 10.19
CA PHE A 195 12.34 0.99 10.58
C PHE A 195 12.53 1.16 12.11
N ASN A 196 13.07 0.14 12.80
CA ASN A 196 13.55 0.29 14.18
C ASN A 196 14.41 1.57 14.31
N GLY A 197 14.20 2.31 15.41
CA GLY A 197 14.74 3.66 15.63
C GLY A 197 13.90 4.80 15.02
N ARG A 198 12.89 4.50 14.19
CA ARG A 198 11.93 5.50 13.66
C ARG A 198 10.52 5.37 14.21
N PHE A 199 10.28 4.37 15.06
CA PHE A 199 9.04 4.17 15.79
C PHE A 199 9.25 4.43 17.29
N GLN A 200 8.15 4.57 18.03
CA GLN A 200 8.18 4.70 19.50
C GLN A 200 8.82 3.49 20.19
N THR A 201 8.78 2.31 19.56
CA THR A 201 9.44 1.10 20.03
C THR A 201 10.05 0.36 18.86
N ASN A 202 11.14 -0.36 19.14
CA ASN A 202 11.70 -1.32 18.20
C ASN A 202 10.86 -2.61 18.22
N ILE A 203 10.63 -3.18 17.04
CA ILE A 203 9.98 -4.47 16.87
C ILE A 203 11.03 -5.47 16.42
N GLU A 204 11.26 -6.48 17.26
CA GLU A 204 12.17 -7.60 17.02
C GLU A 204 13.61 -7.16 16.64
N GLN A 205 14.51 -8.13 16.41
CA GLN A 205 15.90 -7.83 16.06
C GLN A 205 16.14 -8.10 14.58
N LYS A 206 16.67 -7.10 13.87
CA LYS A 206 17.07 -7.25 12.46
C LYS A 206 18.05 -8.41 12.30
N GLY A 207 17.85 -9.24 11.27
CA GLY A 207 18.68 -10.41 10.96
C GLY A 207 18.34 -11.66 11.78
N LYS A 208 17.47 -11.57 12.79
CA LYS A 208 16.99 -12.73 13.55
C LYS A 208 15.64 -13.23 13.02
N PRO A 209 15.27 -14.50 13.30
CA PRO A 209 13.93 -15.00 13.02
C PRO A 209 12.85 -14.09 13.62
N SER A 210 11.83 -13.79 12.83
CA SER A 210 10.73 -12.87 13.16
C SER A 210 9.42 -13.61 13.24
N LYS A 211 8.67 -13.39 14.33
CA LYS A 211 7.33 -13.95 14.51
C LYS A 211 6.35 -13.34 13.50
N TRP A 212 6.47 -12.04 13.23
CA TRP A 212 5.58 -11.32 12.31
C TRP A 212 5.80 -11.72 10.85
N ILE A 213 7.04 -11.77 10.40
CA ILE A 213 7.35 -12.24 9.05
C ILE A 213 6.93 -13.69 8.89
N THR A 214 7.25 -14.55 9.86
CA THR A 214 6.88 -15.98 9.81
C THR A 214 5.37 -16.16 9.75
N LEU A 215 4.59 -15.49 10.62
CA LEU A 215 3.13 -15.58 10.59
C LEU A 215 2.54 -15.15 9.24
N ASN A 216 3.02 -14.05 8.68
CA ASN A 216 2.52 -13.55 7.40
C ASN A 216 2.93 -14.46 6.25
N ALA A 217 4.14 -14.99 6.26
CA ALA A 217 4.61 -15.96 5.26
C ALA A 217 3.75 -17.24 5.30
N LEU A 218 3.49 -17.78 6.49
CA LEU A 218 2.63 -18.96 6.64
C LEU A 218 1.20 -18.69 6.16
N LYS A 219 0.65 -17.49 6.41
CA LYS A 219 -0.67 -17.11 5.87
C LYS A 219 -0.69 -17.05 4.35
N VAL A 220 0.34 -16.46 3.74
CA VAL A 220 0.50 -16.42 2.28
C VAL A 220 0.56 -17.82 1.71
N LEU A 221 1.47 -18.66 2.22
CA LEU A 221 1.66 -20.02 1.70
C LEU A 221 0.41 -20.88 1.92
N LYS A 222 -0.22 -20.79 3.10
CA LYS A 222 -1.48 -21.47 3.36
C LYS A 222 -2.54 -21.07 2.34
N ASN A 223 -2.77 -19.77 2.16
CA ASN A 223 -3.79 -19.29 1.25
C ASN A 223 -3.47 -19.62 -0.22
N PHE A 224 -2.20 -19.63 -0.61
CA PHE A 224 -1.78 -19.90 -1.99
C PHE A 224 -1.87 -21.38 -2.37
N TYR A 225 -1.73 -22.31 -1.41
CA TYR A 225 -1.81 -23.74 -1.66
C TYR A 225 -3.10 -24.41 -1.16
N SER A 226 -4.00 -23.64 -0.54
CA SER A 226 -5.35 -24.09 -0.16
C SER A 226 -6.33 -23.94 -1.30
#